data_AF-A0A168H9Z7-F1
#
_entry.id   AF-A0A168H9Z7-F1
#
_cell.length_a   1.000
_cell.length_b   1.000
_cell.length_c   1.000
_cell.angle_alpha   90.00
_cell.angle_beta   90.00
_cell.angle_gamma   90.00
#
_symmetry.space_group_name_H-M   'P 1'
#
loop_
_entity.id
_entity.type
_entity.pdbx_description
1 polymer ?
#
loop_
_entity_poly.entity_id
_entity_poly.type
_entity_poly.pdbx_seq_one_letter_code
_entity_poly.pdbx_strand_id
1 'polypeptide(L)'
;MSTTVPHDRTETGSPENERKFKVYKIVLTGGPCGGKTTAQVRLATFFENLGWKVFTVPETATILLGGRVKFSELDTEQSYIFQRDLLATMHQIENTFFNQASAIKDRNVLIICDRGCMDPSAYSSPEDWQRMLKDLNYEEFDLRCSRYDQIAHLVTAADGAEKYYTLANNATRSEGVSHAMELDKRTRSVWIGHPYMDIIDNKNTSTFDDKVNKLIQVVCDRTGIRSGDRLAKDSKKRKWLVSAVDWKNFGKFEEFDIEHFYLLSDESNIQHRFRRRTQNNRSTYTLTSREYFKESKDSIETRMNVLSRDYNTYANMRDKSRASIYKKRRCFMYGNMYFNMDIYSDPLPPQANGNHLIFLETYTTVVKGTPLPEGSMPPFLTIEKEITGDSQYSMYSLSKYTKVANKNEFAGADKYKDD
;
A
#
# COMPACT_ATOMS: atom_id res chain seq x y z
N MET A 1 67.29 28.80 -26.04
CA MET A 1 66.33 27.69 -26.24
C MET A 1 66.15 27.03 -24.88
N SER A 2 65.08 27.37 -24.16
CA SER A 2 63.89 26.50 -23.96
C SER A 2 64.29 25.20 -23.26
N THR A 3 63.83 24.85 -22.06
CA THR A 3 62.41 24.70 -21.71
C THR A 3 62.22 24.61 -20.18
N THR A 4 61.23 25.31 -19.68
CA THR A 4 60.55 25.10 -18.39
C THR A 4 59.80 23.76 -18.38
N VAL A 5 59.97 22.97 -17.31
CA VAL A 5 59.22 21.73 -17.05
C VAL A 5 58.00 22.06 -16.17
N PRO A 6 56.78 21.58 -16.49
CA PRO A 6 55.57 21.96 -15.76
C PRO A 6 55.32 21.08 -14.53
N HIS A 7 54.72 21.71 -13.51
CA HIS A 7 54.09 21.07 -12.36
C HIS A 7 52.87 20.26 -12.80
N ASP A 8 52.88 18.95 -12.55
CA ASP A 8 51.69 18.12 -12.62
C ASP A 8 51.07 18.02 -11.23
N ARG A 9 49.98 18.77 -11.01
CA ARG A 9 49.13 18.64 -9.82
C ARG A 9 48.08 17.59 -10.16
N THR A 10 48.32 16.35 -9.76
CA THR A 10 47.25 15.35 -9.70
C THR A 10 46.28 15.74 -8.58
N GLU A 11 45.16 16.33 -8.98
CA GLU A 11 43.98 16.51 -8.13
C GLU A 11 43.50 15.14 -7.65
N THR A 12 43.67 14.87 -6.36
CA THR A 12 43.02 13.74 -5.69
C THR A 12 41.54 14.04 -5.58
N GLY A 13 40.77 13.56 -6.55
CA GLY A 13 39.31 13.49 -6.46
C GLY A 13 38.91 12.69 -5.22
N SER A 14 38.21 13.33 -4.30
CA SER A 14 37.50 12.69 -3.20
C SER A 14 36.59 11.58 -3.74
N PRO A 15 36.51 10.39 -3.11
CA PRO A 15 35.62 9.34 -3.59
C PRO A 15 34.18 9.85 -3.47
N GLU A 16 33.49 9.95 -4.61
CA GLU A 16 32.04 10.10 -4.64
C GLU A 16 31.47 8.98 -3.78
N ASN A 17 30.79 9.35 -2.70
CA ASN A 17 30.14 8.41 -1.79
C ASN A 17 29.11 7.62 -2.62
N GLU A 18 29.47 6.44 -3.13
CA GLU A 18 28.55 5.56 -3.83
C GLU A 18 27.32 5.39 -2.94
N ARG A 19 26.18 5.92 -3.40
CA ARG A 19 24.92 5.85 -2.66
C ARG A 19 24.56 4.37 -2.55
N LYS A 20 24.91 3.75 -1.43
CA LYS A 20 24.62 2.33 -1.17
C LYS A 20 23.11 2.19 -1.00
N PHE A 21 22.45 1.65 -2.02
CA PHE A 21 21.03 1.38 -1.96
C PHE A 21 20.73 0.32 -0.90
N LYS A 22 19.68 0.55 -0.11
CA LYS A 22 19.30 -0.29 1.01
C LYS A 22 18.25 -1.32 0.57
N VAL A 23 18.40 -2.55 1.04
CA VAL A 23 17.33 -3.55 1.06
C VAL A 23 16.75 -3.54 2.47
N TYR A 24 15.44 -3.35 2.60
CA TYR A 24 14.72 -3.31 3.87
C TYR A 24 13.58 -4.33 3.86
N LYS A 25 13.52 -5.18 4.89
CA LYS A 25 12.62 -6.34 4.99
C LYS A 25 11.68 -6.15 6.16
N ILE A 26 10.38 -6.12 5.87
CA ILE A 26 9.34 -5.97 6.88
C ILE A 26 8.37 -7.15 6.84
N VAL A 27 7.99 -7.64 8.01
CA VAL A 27 6.87 -8.57 8.18
C VAL A 27 5.63 -7.80 8.57
N LEU A 28 4.54 -8.02 7.84
CA LEU A 28 3.20 -7.63 8.26
C LEU A 28 2.53 -8.85 8.89
N THR A 29 2.42 -8.85 10.22
CA THR A 29 1.77 -9.91 10.99
C THR A 29 0.51 -9.40 11.69
N GLY A 30 -0.26 -10.29 12.30
CA GLY A 30 -1.48 -9.98 13.05
C GLY A 30 -2.59 -11.00 12.83
N GLY A 31 -3.62 -10.92 13.67
CA GLY A 31 -4.78 -11.78 13.61
C GLY A 31 -5.63 -11.60 12.34
N PRO A 32 -6.68 -12.43 12.18
CA PRO A 32 -7.66 -12.26 11.11
C PRO A 32 -8.30 -10.87 11.19
N CYS A 33 -8.70 -10.33 10.04
CA CYS A 33 -9.36 -9.02 9.92
C CYS A 33 -8.55 -7.84 10.51
N GLY A 34 -7.22 -7.92 10.59
CA GLY A 34 -6.35 -6.79 10.96
C GLY A 34 -6.12 -5.76 9.84
N GLY A 35 -6.53 -6.09 8.60
CA GLY A 35 -6.38 -5.23 7.41
C GLY A 35 -5.04 -5.36 6.67
N LYS A 36 -4.29 -6.45 6.90
CA LYS A 36 -2.95 -6.70 6.32
C LYS A 36 -2.90 -6.52 4.81
N THR A 37 -3.80 -7.14 4.05
CA THR A 37 -3.82 -7.06 2.59
C THR A 37 -3.98 -5.63 2.08
N THR A 38 -4.91 -4.85 2.65
CA THR A 38 -5.09 -3.45 2.26
C THR A 38 -3.88 -2.59 2.68
N ALA A 39 -3.34 -2.83 3.88
CA ALA A 39 -2.15 -2.14 4.38
C ALA A 39 -0.90 -2.42 3.52
N GLN A 40 -0.71 -3.67 3.07
CA GLN A 40 0.36 -4.09 2.16
C GLN A 40 0.29 -3.34 0.83
N VAL A 41 -0.90 -3.26 0.20
CA VAL A 41 -1.10 -2.53 -1.05
C VAL A 41 -0.79 -1.04 -0.88
N ARG A 42 -1.23 -0.44 0.23
CA ARG A 42 -0.98 0.98 0.55
C ARG A 42 0.50 1.25 0.78
N LEU A 43 1.17 0.43 1.58
CA LEU A 43 2.59 0.53 1.88
C LEU A 43 3.43 0.37 0.61
N ALA A 44 3.13 -0.65 -0.21
CA ALA A 44 3.80 -0.85 -1.49
C ALA A 44 3.64 0.36 -2.41
N THR A 45 2.40 0.83 -2.60
CA THR A 45 2.12 2.01 -3.44
C THR A 45 2.89 3.23 -2.96
N PHE A 46 2.99 3.45 -1.64
CA PHE A 46 3.69 4.59 -1.05
C PHE A 46 5.20 4.55 -1.31
N PHE A 47 5.85 3.41 -1.15
CA PHE A 47 7.29 3.29 -1.38
C PHE A 47 7.66 3.30 -2.87
N GLU A 48 6.86 2.67 -3.74
CA GLU A 48 7.03 2.78 -5.20
C GLU A 48 6.97 4.23 -5.68
N ASN A 49 6.04 4.99 -5.10
CA ASN A 49 5.88 6.42 -5.32
C ASN A 49 7.16 7.21 -4.98
N LEU A 50 7.89 6.80 -3.94
CA LEU A 50 9.18 7.37 -3.57
C LEU A 50 10.36 6.87 -4.43
N GLY A 51 10.10 6.07 -5.47
CA GLY A 51 11.12 5.49 -6.35
C GLY A 51 11.77 4.22 -5.81
N TRP A 52 11.26 3.63 -4.74
CA TRP A 52 11.75 2.34 -4.24
C TRP A 52 11.23 1.20 -5.10
N LYS A 53 12.04 0.15 -5.27
CA LYS A 53 11.50 -1.14 -5.72
C LYS A 53 10.78 -1.80 -4.56
N VAL A 54 9.56 -2.29 -4.79
CA VAL A 54 8.85 -3.08 -3.79
C VAL A 54 8.68 -4.53 -4.27
N PHE A 55 8.91 -5.46 -3.36
CA PHE A 55 8.53 -6.87 -3.48
C PHE A 55 7.51 -7.20 -2.39
N THR A 56 6.48 -7.97 -2.75
CA THR A 56 5.48 -8.49 -1.81
C THR A 56 5.58 -10.00 -1.79
N VAL A 57 5.99 -10.57 -0.66
CA VAL A 57 6.01 -12.02 -0.45
C VAL A 57 4.60 -12.46 -0.06
N PRO A 58 3.97 -13.38 -0.82
CA PRO A 58 2.60 -13.81 -0.55
C PRO A 58 2.51 -14.68 0.70
N GLU A 59 1.33 -14.71 1.34
CA GLU A 59 1.04 -15.60 2.46
C GLU A 59 1.16 -17.06 2.01
N THR A 60 2.15 -17.78 2.56
CA THR A 60 2.46 -19.16 2.14
C THR A 60 1.31 -20.12 2.45
N ALA A 61 0.57 -19.87 3.54
CA ALA A 61 -0.62 -20.65 3.86
C ALA A 61 -1.67 -20.57 2.74
N THR A 62 -1.89 -19.38 2.16
CA THR A 62 -2.81 -19.22 1.02
C THR A 62 -2.38 -20.03 -0.19
N ILE A 63 -1.07 -20.15 -0.46
CA ILE A 63 -0.53 -20.97 -1.56
C ILE A 63 -0.87 -22.44 -1.33
N LEU A 64 -0.57 -22.97 -0.14
CA LEU A 64 -0.81 -24.38 0.17
C LEU A 64 -2.31 -24.72 0.20
N LEU A 65 -3.13 -23.86 0.80
CA LEU A 65 -4.58 -24.03 0.83
C LEU A 65 -5.22 -23.90 -0.56
N GLY A 66 -4.70 -23.00 -1.40
CA GLY A 66 -5.08 -22.91 -2.82
C GLY A 66 -4.78 -24.19 -3.60
N GLY A 67 -3.78 -24.96 -3.15
CA GLY A 67 -3.47 -26.32 -3.61
C GLY A 67 -4.46 -27.40 -3.15
N ARG A 68 -5.58 -27.02 -2.52
CA ARG A 68 -6.63 -27.89 -1.95
C ARG A 68 -6.24 -28.66 -0.70
N VAL A 69 -5.23 -28.20 0.04
CA VAL A 69 -5.00 -28.69 1.40
C VAL A 69 -6.15 -28.20 2.29
N LYS A 70 -6.76 -29.11 3.05
CA LYS A 70 -7.86 -28.78 3.97
C LYS A 70 -7.51 -29.20 5.38
N PHE A 71 -7.39 -28.21 6.27
CA PHE A 71 -7.09 -28.45 7.69
C PHE A 71 -8.06 -29.40 8.38
N SER A 72 -9.35 -29.35 8.01
CA SER A 72 -10.39 -30.21 8.61
C SER A 72 -10.21 -31.70 8.31
N GLU A 73 -9.39 -32.06 7.33
CA GLU A 73 -9.14 -33.44 6.92
C GLU A 73 -7.84 -34.00 7.53
N LEU A 74 -7.08 -33.18 8.27
CA LEU A 74 -5.78 -33.57 8.83
C LEU A 74 -5.92 -34.12 10.25
N ASP A 75 -5.27 -35.26 10.51
CA ASP A 75 -5.01 -35.71 11.87
C ASP A 75 -3.89 -34.88 12.55
N THR A 76 -3.54 -35.24 13.79
CA THR A 76 -2.52 -34.52 14.57
C THR A 76 -1.13 -34.55 13.93
N GLU A 77 -0.66 -35.70 13.44
CA GLU A 77 0.67 -35.81 12.82
C GLU A 77 0.68 -35.15 11.44
N GLN A 78 -0.40 -35.27 10.67
CA GLN A 78 -0.55 -34.57 9.39
C GLN A 78 -0.59 -33.05 9.58
N SER A 79 -1.20 -32.56 10.66
CA SER A 79 -1.19 -31.13 11.02
C SER A 79 0.22 -30.66 11.37
N TYR A 80 1.01 -31.48 12.10
CA TYR A 80 2.42 -31.23 12.36
C TYR A 80 3.23 -31.14 11.06
N ILE A 81 3.11 -32.13 10.17
CA ILE A 81 3.81 -32.17 8.87
C ILE A 81 3.45 -30.93 8.05
N PHE A 82 2.17 -30.55 8.04
CA PHE A 82 1.72 -29.36 7.34
C PHE A 82 2.40 -28.09 7.88
N GLN A 83 2.46 -27.87 9.20
CA GLN A 83 3.10 -26.69 9.78
C GLN A 83 4.61 -26.67 9.50
N ARG A 84 5.26 -27.83 9.55
CA ARG A 84 6.68 -27.97 9.20
C ARG A 84 6.94 -27.60 7.74
N ASP A 85 6.15 -28.15 6.82
CA ASP A 85 6.30 -27.91 5.39
C ASP A 85 5.91 -26.47 5.02
N LEU A 86 4.93 -25.88 5.72
CA LEU A 86 4.59 -24.46 5.64
C LEU A 86 5.78 -23.58 6.02
N LEU A 87 6.44 -23.85 7.14
CA LEU A 87 7.61 -23.09 7.59
C LEU A 87 8.78 -23.21 6.59
N ALA A 88 9.07 -24.43 6.12
CA ALA A 88 10.11 -24.67 5.12
C ALA A 88 9.83 -23.92 3.81
N THR A 89 8.59 -23.99 3.33
CA THR A 89 8.16 -23.31 2.10
C THR A 89 8.25 -21.80 2.25
N MET A 90 7.77 -21.25 3.36
CA MET A 90 7.80 -19.82 3.62
C MET A 90 9.24 -19.28 3.65
N HIS A 91 10.14 -20.00 4.33
CA HIS A 91 11.56 -19.66 4.34
C HIS A 91 12.18 -19.63 2.93
N GLN A 92 11.84 -20.61 2.08
CA GLN A 92 12.35 -20.69 0.71
C GLN A 92 11.80 -19.60 -0.22
N ILE A 93 10.49 -19.31 -0.14
CA ILE A 93 9.86 -18.25 -0.92
C ILE A 93 10.49 -16.91 -0.55
N GLU A 94 10.61 -16.61 0.74
CA GLU A 94 11.26 -15.39 1.22
C GLU A 94 12.71 -15.27 0.75
N ASN A 95 13.52 -16.35 0.84
CA ASN A 95 14.90 -16.35 0.34
C ASN A 95 14.97 -16.01 -1.14
N THR A 96 14.03 -16.53 -1.92
CA THR A 96 13.93 -16.22 -3.36
C THR A 96 13.76 -14.72 -3.57
N PHE A 97 12.83 -14.07 -2.86
CA PHE A 97 12.64 -12.62 -2.97
C PHE A 97 13.82 -11.82 -2.39
N PHE A 98 14.45 -12.27 -1.31
CA PHE A 98 15.62 -11.61 -0.71
C PHE A 98 16.81 -11.64 -1.67
N ASN A 99 17.02 -12.74 -2.38
CA ASN A 99 18.05 -12.87 -3.40
C ASN A 99 17.77 -11.95 -4.59
N GLN A 100 16.52 -11.91 -5.08
CA GLN A 100 16.11 -11.00 -6.15
C GLN A 100 16.28 -9.52 -5.75
N ALA A 101 15.95 -9.17 -4.51
CA ALA A 101 16.15 -7.82 -3.99
C ALA A 101 17.62 -7.44 -3.90
N SER A 102 18.49 -8.37 -3.46
CA SER A 102 19.92 -8.14 -3.33
C SER A 102 20.63 -7.93 -4.67
N ALA A 103 20.06 -8.43 -5.77
CA ALA A 103 20.55 -8.23 -7.13
C ALA A 103 20.29 -6.82 -7.68
N ILE A 104 19.39 -6.04 -7.05
CA ILE A 104 19.07 -4.67 -7.49
C ILE A 104 20.07 -3.69 -6.89
N LYS A 105 20.75 -2.94 -7.76
CA LYS A 105 21.84 -2.01 -7.39
C LYS A 105 21.60 -0.56 -7.80
N ASP A 106 20.44 -0.24 -8.38
CA ASP A 106 20.14 1.09 -8.92
C ASP A 106 19.10 1.88 -8.11
N ARG A 107 18.49 1.26 -7.09
CA ARG A 107 17.48 1.88 -6.21
C ARG A 107 17.30 1.12 -4.90
N ASN A 108 16.73 1.77 -3.90
CA ASN A 108 16.35 1.13 -2.63
C ASN A 108 15.25 0.10 -2.85
N VAL A 109 15.26 -0.97 -2.04
CA VAL A 109 14.30 -2.07 -2.14
C VAL A 109 13.58 -2.27 -0.80
N LEU A 110 12.25 -2.32 -0.84
CA LEU A 110 11.41 -2.74 0.27
C LEU A 110 10.84 -4.13 -0.03
N ILE A 111 10.95 -5.06 0.92
CA ILE A 111 10.34 -6.39 0.85
C ILE A 111 9.29 -6.48 1.95
N ILE A 112 8.04 -6.71 1.56
CA ILE A 112 6.90 -6.80 2.46
C ILE A 112 6.45 -8.26 2.51
N CYS A 113 6.70 -8.94 3.64
CA CYS A 113 6.25 -10.31 3.87
C CYS A 113 4.85 -10.32 4.49
N ASP A 114 3.90 -10.98 3.84
CA ASP A 114 2.59 -11.27 4.43
C ASP A 114 2.74 -12.51 5.34
N ARG A 115 2.92 -12.24 6.64
CA ARG A 115 3.47 -13.14 7.66
C ARG A 115 4.96 -13.48 7.50
N GLY A 116 5.58 -13.91 8.59
CA GLY A 116 6.98 -14.31 8.67
C GLY A 116 7.18 -15.65 9.40
N CYS A 117 8.42 -16.14 9.41
CA CYS A 117 8.82 -17.47 9.88
C CYS A 117 8.46 -17.80 11.33
N MET A 118 8.21 -16.81 12.19
CA MET A 118 7.73 -17.05 13.56
C MET A 118 6.22 -17.27 13.64
N ASP A 119 5.42 -16.80 12.67
CA ASP A 119 3.96 -16.87 12.74
C ASP A 119 3.38 -18.29 12.82
N PRO A 120 3.95 -19.33 12.16
CA PRO A 120 3.49 -20.71 12.33
C PRO A 120 3.51 -21.20 13.78
N SER A 121 4.46 -20.72 14.61
CA SER A 121 4.54 -21.11 16.03
C SER A 121 3.31 -20.70 16.84
N ALA A 122 2.53 -19.70 16.39
CA ALA A 122 1.28 -19.30 17.05
C ALA A 122 0.17 -20.36 16.89
N TYR A 123 0.33 -21.30 15.95
CA TYR A 123 -0.61 -22.35 15.59
C TYR A 123 -0.12 -23.75 15.99
N SER A 124 1.01 -23.85 16.70
CA SER A 124 1.62 -25.11 17.12
C SER A 124 1.83 -25.14 18.64
N SER A 125 1.93 -26.35 19.21
CA SER A 125 2.40 -26.49 20.59
C SER A 125 3.88 -26.10 20.70
N PRO A 126 4.39 -25.67 21.87
CA PRO A 126 5.81 -25.43 22.07
C PRO A 126 6.67 -26.65 21.75
N GLU A 127 6.18 -27.85 22.06
CA GLU A 127 6.86 -29.13 21.78
C GLU A 127 6.98 -29.38 20.27
N ASP A 128 5.89 -29.19 19.53
CA ASP A 128 5.87 -29.31 18.07
C ASP A 128 6.76 -28.23 17.43
N TRP A 129 6.75 -27.00 17.95
CA TRP A 129 7.59 -25.93 17.45
C TRP A 129 9.08 -26.27 17.55
N GLN A 130 9.53 -26.74 18.72
CA GLN A 130 10.92 -27.17 18.90
C GLN A 130 11.27 -28.38 18.03
N ARG A 131 10.34 -29.32 17.85
CA ARG A 131 10.49 -30.47 16.93
C ARG A 131 10.67 -29.98 15.49
N MET A 132 9.86 -29.04 15.02
CA MET A 132 9.95 -28.47 13.66
C MET A 132 11.29 -27.76 13.42
N LEU A 133 11.74 -26.95 14.38
CA LEU A 133 13.04 -26.26 14.30
C LEU A 133 14.19 -27.25 14.15
N LYS A 134 14.18 -28.33 14.94
CA LYS A 134 15.18 -29.40 14.86
C LYS A 134 15.11 -30.14 13.52
N ASP A 135 13.92 -30.51 13.07
CA ASP A 135 13.73 -31.23 11.80
C ASP A 135 14.19 -30.41 10.59
N LEU A 136 14.00 -29.09 10.61
CA LEU A 136 14.40 -28.18 9.55
C LEU A 136 15.81 -27.60 9.71
N ASN A 137 16.47 -27.90 10.83
CA ASN A 137 17.76 -27.33 11.22
C ASN A 137 17.76 -25.79 11.19
N TYR A 138 16.72 -25.20 11.81
CA TYR A 138 16.57 -23.76 11.99
C TYR A 138 16.75 -23.37 13.45
N GLU A 139 17.37 -22.21 13.66
CA GLU A 139 17.50 -21.60 14.97
C GLU A 139 16.41 -20.54 15.15
N GLU A 140 15.68 -20.60 16.27
CA GLU A 140 14.59 -19.65 16.55
C GLU A 140 15.10 -18.20 16.57
N PHE A 141 16.31 -17.99 17.10
CA PHE A 141 16.95 -16.67 17.13
C PHE A 141 17.10 -16.09 15.71
N ASP A 142 17.49 -16.91 14.74
CA ASP A 142 17.69 -16.44 13.37
C ASP A 142 16.36 -16.16 12.66
N LEU A 143 15.36 -17.03 12.87
CA LEU A 143 14.01 -16.81 12.33
C LEU A 143 13.38 -15.52 12.89
N ARG A 144 13.63 -15.20 14.15
CA ARG A 144 13.13 -13.98 14.79
C ARG A 144 13.98 -12.77 14.43
N CYS A 145 15.25 -12.74 14.81
CA CYS A 145 16.07 -11.53 14.93
C CYS A 145 16.98 -11.22 13.74
N SER A 146 17.44 -12.24 13.01
CA SER A 146 18.47 -12.06 11.97
C SER A 146 17.86 -11.81 10.58
N ARG A 147 16.60 -12.21 10.39
CA ARG A 147 16.00 -12.36 9.06
C ARG A 147 15.25 -11.12 8.56
N TYR A 148 14.65 -10.36 9.47
CA TYR A 148 13.80 -9.20 9.17
C TYR A 148 14.38 -7.94 9.82
N ASP A 149 14.24 -6.80 9.15
CA ASP A 149 14.67 -5.52 9.71
C ASP A 149 13.61 -4.95 10.68
N GLN A 150 12.33 -5.30 10.48
CA GLN A 150 11.20 -4.81 11.26
C GLN A 150 10.01 -5.76 11.22
N ILE A 151 9.30 -5.85 12.34
CA ILE A 151 8.03 -6.56 12.47
C ILE A 151 6.95 -5.54 12.76
N ALA A 152 5.90 -5.50 11.93
CA ALA A 152 4.73 -4.67 12.18
C ALA A 152 3.50 -5.57 12.44
N HIS A 153 3.01 -5.53 13.67
CA HIS A 153 1.82 -6.26 14.10
C HIS A 153 0.57 -5.39 13.92
N LEU A 154 -0.30 -5.76 12.98
CA LEU A 154 -1.59 -5.11 12.77
C LEU A 154 -2.64 -5.79 13.65
N VAL A 155 -3.04 -5.11 14.72
CA VAL A 155 -4.04 -5.61 15.68
C VAL A 155 -5.37 -5.87 14.98
N THR A 156 -5.99 -7.02 15.22
CA THR A 156 -7.32 -7.37 14.66
C THR A 156 -8.38 -6.27 14.90
N ALA A 157 -9.32 -6.09 13.95
CA ALA A 157 -10.46 -5.18 14.15
C ALA A 157 -11.33 -5.59 15.36
N ALA A 158 -11.31 -6.87 15.77
CA ALA A 158 -12.00 -7.34 16.96
C ALA A 158 -11.53 -6.64 18.25
N ASP A 159 -10.29 -6.14 18.30
CA ASP A 159 -9.75 -5.40 19.44
C ASP A 159 -9.77 -3.88 19.18
N GLY A 160 -10.79 -3.20 19.70
CA GLY A 160 -10.92 -1.74 19.65
C GLY A 160 -11.62 -1.17 18.40
N ALA A 161 -12.07 -2.01 17.46
CA ALA A 161 -12.78 -1.59 16.25
C ALA A 161 -13.89 -2.59 15.84
N GLU A 162 -14.58 -3.19 16.82
CA GLU A 162 -15.53 -4.29 16.64
C GLU A 162 -16.61 -4.01 15.60
N LYS A 163 -17.05 -2.75 15.47
CA LYS A 163 -18.01 -2.29 14.45
C LYS A 163 -17.58 -2.55 13.00
N TYR A 164 -16.29 -2.74 12.74
CA TYR A 164 -15.72 -3.04 11.42
C TYR A 164 -15.29 -4.50 11.28
N TYR A 165 -15.49 -5.33 12.31
CA TYR A 165 -15.22 -6.76 12.23
C TYR A 165 -16.38 -7.45 11.51
N THR A 166 -16.32 -7.47 10.18
CA THR A 166 -17.30 -8.16 9.34
C THR A 166 -16.78 -9.53 8.91
N LEU A 167 -17.60 -10.56 9.05
CA LEU A 167 -17.30 -11.93 8.61
C LEU A 167 -17.32 -12.08 7.07
N ALA A 168 -17.75 -11.04 6.35
CA ALA A 168 -18.02 -11.07 4.92
C ALA A 168 -16.80 -11.39 4.04
N ASN A 169 -15.58 -11.05 4.48
CA ASN A 169 -14.37 -11.20 3.66
C ASN A 169 -13.63 -12.53 3.84
N ASN A 170 -14.09 -13.43 4.71
CA ASN A 170 -13.49 -14.76 4.89
C ASN A 170 -14.59 -15.81 5.10
N ALA A 171 -15.15 -16.34 4.02
CA ALA A 171 -16.14 -17.43 4.02
C ALA A 171 -15.64 -18.75 4.67
N THR A 172 -14.43 -18.78 5.21
CA THR A 172 -13.75 -19.95 5.79
C THR A 172 -13.48 -19.85 7.29
N ARG A 173 -13.87 -18.77 7.99
CA ARG A 173 -13.58 -18.63 9.42
C ARG A 173 -14.82 -18.20 10.22
N SER A 174 -15.34 -19.15 10.99
CA SER A 174 -16.45 -19.04 11.95
C SER A 174 -15.97 -18.71 13.37
N GLU A 175 -14.86 -17.98 13.50
CA GLU A 175 -14.29 -17.64 14.80
C GLU A 175 -14.98 -16.39 15.37
N GLY A 176 -15.55 -16.52 16.58
CA GLY A 176 -16.12 -15.38 17.31
C GLY A 176 -15.08 -14.31 17.63
N VAL A 177 -15.54 -13.09 17.91
CA VAL A 177 -14.70 -11.92 18.25
C VAL A 177 -13.62 -12.26 19.30
N SER A 178 -13.99 -13.03 20.33
CA SER A 178 -13.07 -13.47 21.39
C SER A 178 -11.92 -14.34 20.88
N HIS A 179 -12.20 -15.29 19.99
CA HIS A 179 -11.19 -16.17 19.42
C HIS A 179 -10.24 -15.40 18.50
N ALA A 180 -10.77 -14.45 17.70
CA ALA A 180 -9.95 -13.58 16.87
C ALA A 180 -8.97 -12.73 17.71
N MET A 181 -9.42 -12.23 18.87
CA MET A 181 -8.57 -11.51 19.82
C MET A 181 -7.51 -12.40 20.46
N GLU A 182 -7.85 -13.63 20.87
CA GLU A 182 -6.88 -14.57 21.43
C GLU A 182 -5.81 -14.94 20.40
N LEU A 183 -6.23 -15.22 19.17
CA LEU A 183 -5.32 -15.54 18.08
C LEU A 183 -4.39 -14.35 17.75
N ASP A 184 -4.91 -13.12 17.73
CA ASP A 184 -4.10 -11.91 17.56
C ASP A 184 -3.02 -11.78 18.65
N LYS A 185 -3.39 -12.02 19.92
CA LYS A 185 -2.44 -12.02 21.04
C LYS A 185 -1.37 -13.09 20.91
N ARG A 186 -1.74 -14.31 20.52
CA ARG A 186 -0.80 -15.41 20.26
C ARG A 186 0.15 -15.07 19.12
N THR A 187 -0.36 -14.60 17.99
CA THR A 187 0.45 -14.14 16.85
C THR A 187 1.36 -12.97 17.23
N ARG A 188 0.95 -12.10 18.17
CA ARG A 188 1.83 -11.07 18.69
C ARG A 188 2.96 -11.65 19.56
N SER A 189 2.65 -12.62 20.42
CA SER A 189 3.61 -13.13 21.41
C SER A 189 4.79 -13.86 20.80
N VAL A 190 4.64 -14.49 19.63
CA VAL A 190 5.74 -15.23 18.98
C VAL A 190 6.89 -14.31 18.54
N TRP A 191 6.63 -13.02 18.39
CA TRP A 191 7.64 -12.03 18.01
C TRP A 191 8.28 -11.32 19.21
N ILE A 192 7.90 -11.66 20.45
CA ILE A 192 8.54 -11.12 21.65
C ILE A 192 10.03 -11.43 21.60
N GLY A 193 10.85 -10.39 21.81
CA GLY A 193 12.31 -10.46 21.71
C GLY A 193 12.90 -9.92 20.41
N HIS A 194 12.09 -9.62 19.39
CA HIS A 194 12.57 -8.89 18.22
C HIS A 194 12.93 -7.43 18.59
N PRO A 195 14.11 -6.90 18.23
CA PRO A 195 14.53 -5.56 18.64
C PRO A 195 13.68 -4.44 18.01
N TYR A 196 13.06 -4.70 16.87
CA TYR A 196 12.28 -3.72 16.11
C TYR A 196 10.88 -4.26 15.82
N MET A 197 10.05 -4.32 16.86
CA MET A 197 8.65 -4.71 16.77
C MET A 197 7.75 -3.50 17.03
N ASP A 198 6.90 -3.17 16.05
CA ASP A 198 5.94 -2.08 16.14
C ASP A 198 4.51 -2.63 16.16
N ILE A 199 3.69 -2.13 17.09
CA ILE A 199 2.30 -2.55 17.24
C ILE A 199 1.39 -1.45 16.69
N ILE A 200 0.63 -1.81 15.67
CA ILE A 200 -0.32 -0.94 14.99
C ILE A 200 -1.72 -1.30 15.49
N ASP A 201 -2.07 -0.69 16.63
CA ASP A 201 -3.37 -0.84 17.29
C ASP A 201 -4.46 0.03 16.66
N ASN A 202 -5.71 -0.27 17.03
CA ASN A 202 -6.88 0.54 16.65
C ASN A 202 -7.17 1.66 17.67
N LYS A 203 -6.28 1.85 18.66
CA LYS A 203 -6.43 2.89 19.69
C LYS A 203 -5.98 4.23 19.11
N ASN A 204 -6.74 5.28 19.39
CA ASN A 204 -6.50 6.63 18.86
C ASN A 204 -6.51 6.73 17.32
N THR A 205 -7.08 5.75 16.61
CA THR A 205 -7.38 5.82 15.17
C THR A 205 -8.87 6.04 14.99
N SER A 206 -9.25 7.09 14.27
CA SER A 206 -10.66 7.36 13.94
C SER A 206 -11.10 6.52 12.75
N THR A 207 -10.17 6.25 11.83
CA THR A 207 -10.40 5.49 10.60
C THR A 207 -9.35 4.39 10.40
N PHE A 208 -9.65 3.43 9.53
CA PHE A 208 -8.67 2.44 9.10
C PHE A 208 -7.49 3.08 8.34
N ASP A 209 -7.71 4.20 7.66
CA ASP A 209 -6.65 4.92 6.96
C ASP A 209 -5.62 5.53 7.94
N ASP A 210 -6.05 5.99 9.11
CA ASP A 210 -5.13 6.46 10.17
C ASP A 210 -4.20 5.34 10.63
N LYS A 211 -4.75 4.13 10.76
CA LYS A 211 -4.00 2.93 11.14
C LYS A 211 -2.95 2.58 10.09
N VAL A 212 -3.31 2.65 8.81
CA VAL A 212 -2.37 2.42 7.71
C VAL A 212 -1.32 3.54 7.65
N ASN A 213 -1.68 4.79 7.92
CA ASN A 213 -0.72 5.90 7.99
C ASN A 213 0.28 5.69 9.14
N LYS A 214 -0.18 5.23 10.31
CA LYS A 214 0.69 4.83 11.43
C LYS A 214 1.66 3.72 11.02
N LEU A 215 1.20 2.70 10.28
CA LEU A 215 2.07 1.68 9.70
C LEU A 215 3.13 2.31 8.78
N ILE A 216 2.72 3.13 7.81
CA ILE A 216 3.67 3.74 6.87
C ILE A 216 4.68 4.62 7.62
N GLN A 217 4.25 5.35 8.65
CA GLN A 217 5.11 6.21 9.46
C GLN A 217 6.19 5.40 10.17
N VAL A 218 5.85 4.30 10.85
CA VAL A 218 6.86 3.48 11.54
C VAL A 218 7.88 2.88 10.57
N VAL A 219 7.48 2.57 9.32
CA VAL A 219 8.45 2.12 8.29
C VAL A 219 9.31 3.28 7.81
N CYS A 220 8.74 4.47 7.63
CA CYS A 220 9.48 5.68 7.24
C CYS A 220 10.54 6.05 8.28
N ASP A 221 10.19 6.06 9.56
CA ASP A 221 11.09 6.39 10.66
C ASP A 221 12.32 5.47 10.68
N ARG A 222 12.10 4.17 10.48
CA ARG A 222 13.18 3.16 10.45
C ARG A 222 14.00 3.17 9.17
N THR A 223 13.40 3.57 8.05
CA THR A 223 14.10 3.71 6.76
C THR A 223 14.77 5.07 6.60
N GLY A 224 14.58 6.01 7.55
CA GLY A 224 15.14 7.35 7.52
C GLY A 224 14.44 8.30 6.54
N ILE A 225 13.23 7.94 6.09
CA ILE A 225 12.44 8.76 5.17
C ILE A 225 11.69 9.83 5.99
N ARG A 226 11.97 11.10 5.71
CA ARG A 226 11.23 12.22 6.28
C ARG A 226 9.88 12.35 5.57
N SER A 227 8.83 11.82 6.18
CA SER A 227 7.46 11.88 5.67
C SER A 227 6.79 13.25 5.86
N GLY A 228 7.36 14.14 6.67
CA GLY A 228 6.78 15.44 6.99
C GLY A 228 5.45 15.31 7.74
N ASP A 229 4.53 16.23 7.51
CA ASP A 229 3.17 16.21 8.09
C ASP A 229 2.21 15.26 7.34
N ARG A 230 2.63 14.71 6.20
CA ARG A 230 1.83 13.86 5.32
C ARG A 230 1.13 12.70 6.03
N LEU A 231 1.82 12.07 6.98
CA LEU A 231 1.36 10.88 7.70
C LEU A 231 0.85 11.21 9.11
N ALA A 232 0.79 12.49 9.49
CA ALA A 232 0.22 12.91 10.76
C ALA A 232 -1.27 12.57 10.83
N LYS A 233 -1.78 12.37 12.05
CA LYS A 233 -3.16 11.93 12.29
C LYS A 233 -4.22 12.86 11.69
N ASP A 234 -3.98 14.17 11.75
CA ASP A 234 -4.91 15.18 11.22
C ASP A 234 -4.59 15.57 9.77
N SER A 235 -3.70 14.83 9.12
CA SER A 235 -3.32 15.06 7.74
C SER A 235 -4.47 14.70 6.81
N LYS A 236 -4.93 15.69 6.06
CA LYS A 236 -6.02 15.55 5.09
C LYS A 236 -5.52 15.74 3.68
N LYS A 237 -6.21 15.10 2.73
CA LYS A 237 -5.89 15.27 1.33
C LYS A 237 -6.28 16.67 0.91
N ARG A 238 -5.36 17.40 0.27
CA ARG A 238 -5.66 18.66 -0.41
C ARG A 238 -5.42 18.52 -1.90
N LYS A 239 -6.26 19.17 -2.69
CA LYS A 239 -6.32 19.05 -4.14
C LYS A 239 -6.49 20.41 -4.79
N TRP A 240 -5.68 20.70 -5.80
CA TRP A 240 -5.73 21.95 -6.57
C TRP A 240 -5.85 21.68 -8.06
N LEU A 241 -6.54 22.58 -8.74
CA LEU A 241 -6.56 22.65 -10.20
C LEU A 241 -5.36 23.49 -10.65
N VAL A 242 -4.56 22.94 -11.56
CA VAL A 242 -3.36 23.58 -12.11
C VAL A 242 -3.67 24.03 -13.53
N SER A 243 -3.41 25.30 -13.81
CA SER A 243 -3.65 25.91 -15.14
C SER A 243 -2.44 25.79 -16.06
N ALA A 244 -1.23 25.90 -15.52
CA ALA A 244 0.01 25.79 -16.28
C ALA A 244 1.14 25.16 -15.46
N VAL A 245 2.06 24.50 -16.16
CA VAL A 245 3.25 23.87 -15.59
C VAL A 245 4.46 24.25 -16.41
N ASP A 246 5.51 24.75 -15.75
CA ASP A 246 6.81 24.93 -16.36
C ASP A 246 7.59 23.61 -16.34
N TRP A 247 7.47 22.88 -17.44
CA TRP A 247 8.11 21.56 -17.59
C TRP A 247 9.63 21.61 -17.62
N LYS A 248 10.24 22.75 -17.95
CA LYS A 248 11.70 22.87 -18.01
C LYS A 248 12.33 22.87 -16.62
N ASN A 249 11.59 23.38 -15.62
CA ASN A 249 12.07 23.57 -14.25
C ASN A 249 11.44 22.59 -13.24
N PHE A 250 10.81 21.50 -13.70
CA PHE A 250 10.06 20.57 -12.85
C PHE A 250 10.95 19.78 -11.86
N GLY A 251 12.22 19.56 -12.20
CA GLY A 251 13.14 18.75 -11.40
C GLY A 251 12.88 17.24 -11.51
N LYS A 252 13.25 16.48 -10.47
CA LYS A 252 13.17 15.01 -10.45
C LYS A 252 11.76 14.53 -10.06
N PHE A 253 11.24 13.56 -10.80
CA PHE A 253 9.94 12.94 -10.54
C PHE A 253 9.92 11.47 -10.98
N GLU A 254 8.97 10.72 -10.43
CA GLU A 254 8.55 9.41 -10.94
C GLU A 254 7.24 9.56 -11.71
N GLU A 255 7.15 9.00 -12.91
CA GLU A 255 5.93 9.05 -13.75
C GLU A 255 5.29 7.67 -13.89
N PHE A 256 3.96 7.64 -13.86
CA PHE A 256 3.15 6.44 -14.02
C PHE A 256 1.97 6.71 -14.96
N ASP A 257 1.74 5.81 -15.91
CA ASP A 257 0.49 5.79 -16.68
C ASP A 257 -0.58 5.08 -15.85
N ILE A 258 -1.74 5.72 -15.67
CA ILE A 258 -2.80 5.20 -14.83
C ILE A 258 -4.11 5.16 -15.61
N GLU A 259 -4.72 3.98 -15.62
CA GLU A 259 -6.08 3.75 -16.09
C GLU A 259 -6.98 3.37 -14.91
N HIS A 260 -8.12 4.03 -14.79
CA HIS A 260 -9.18 3.67 -13.86
C HIS A 260 -10.47 3.37 -14.59
N PHE A 261 -11.22 2.39 -14.11
CA PHE A 261 -12.60 2.18 -14.52
C PHE A 261 -13.42 1.63 -13.36
N TYR A 262 -14.71 1.94 -13.37
CA TYR A 262 -15.66 1.43 -12.39
C TYR A 262 -16.28 0.13 -12.91
N LEU A 263 -16.55 -0.80 -12.01
CA LEU A 263 -17.25 -2.04 -12.34
C LEU A 263 -18.72 -1.90 -12.00
N LEU A 264 -19.55 -2.71 -12.66
CA LEU A 264 -20.94 -2.88 -12.26
C LEU A 264 -20.99 -3.46 -10.85
N SER A 265 -21.91 -2.98 -10.02
CA SER A 265 -22.20 -3.56 -8.71
C SER A 265 -23.70 -3.85 -8.64
N ASP A 266 -24.04 -5.01 -8.08
CA ASP A 266 -25.43 -5.41 -7.84
C ASP A 266 -26.02 -4.67 -6.62
N GLU A 267 -25.15 -4.12 -5.77
CA GLU A 267 -25.50 -3.42 -4.54
C GLU A 267 -25.27 -1.91 -4.66
N SER A 268 -26.33 -1.12 -4.48
CA SER A 268 -26.24 0.35 -4.55
C SER A 268 -25.31 0.98 -3.47
N ASN A 269 -25.06 0.27 -2.37
CA ASN A 269 -24.15 0.66 -1.30
C ASN A 269 -22.70 0.27 -1.57
N ILE A 270 -22.38 -0.42 -2.67
CA ILE A 270 -21.03 -0.87 -2.99
C ILE A 270 -20.55 -0.23 -4.30
N GLN A 271 -19.31 0.23 -4.30
CA GLN A 271 -18.60 0.73 -5.47
C GLN A 271 -17.32 -0.07 -5.66
N HIS A 272 -17.15 -0.63 -6.85
CA HIS A 272 -15.91 -1.25 -7.26
C HIS A 272 -15.18 -0.37 -8.28
N ARG A 273 -13.91 -0.10 -8.01
CA ARG A 273 -13.02 0.65 -8.90
C ARG A 273 -11.78 -0.17 -9.17
N PHE A 274 -11.55 -0.48 -10.43
CA PHE A 274 -10.34 -1.11 -10.89
C PHE A 274 -9.33 -0.04 -11.31
N ARG A 275 -8.06 -0.29 -11.01
CA ARG A 275 -6.93 0.56 -11.39
C ARG A 275 -5.83 -0.28 -12.02
N ARG A 276 -5.38 0.10 -13.21
CA ARG A 276 -4.09 -0.33 -13.78
C ARG A 276 -3.10 0.82 -13.64
N ARG A 277 -1.93 0.53 -13.10
CA ARG A 277 -0.81 1.46 -12.98
C ARG A 277 0.38 0.88 -13.74
N THR A 278 0.94 1.63 -14.68
CA THR A 278 2.02 1.17 -15.55
C THR A 278 3.23 2.08 -15.40
N GLN A 279 4.42 1.48 -15.31
CA GLN A 279 5.70 2.18 -15.37
C GLN A 279 6.73 1.23 -16.01
N ASN A 280 7.54 1.72 -16.95
CA ASN A 280 8.58 0.93 -17.61
C ASN A 280 8.04 -0.41 -18.17
N ASN A 281 6.88 -0.37 -18.86
CA ASN A 281 6.18 -1.52 -19.42
C ASN A 281 5.74 -2.61 -18.42
N ARG A 282 5.80 -2.33 -17.11
CA ARG A 282 5.28 -3.21 -16.06
C ARG A 282 4.01 -2.62 -15.51
N SER A 283 2.99 -3.45 -15.37
CA SER A 283 1.67 -3.03 -14.89
C SER A 283 1.35 -3.71 -13.56
N THR A 284 0.84 -2.93 -12.61
CA THR A 284 0.19 -3.43 -11.39
C THR A 284 -1.30 -3.14 -11.46
N TYR A 285 -2.09 -4.01 -10.85
CA TYR A 285 -3.54 -3.97 -10.91
C TYR A 285 -4.10 -3.97 -9.49
N THR A 286 -5.00 -3.04 -9.20
CA THR A 286 -5.63 -2.93 -7.89
C THR A 286 -7.14 -2.82 -8.04
N LEU A 287 -7.86 -3.69 -7.33
CA LEU A 287 -9.30 -3.54 -7.14
C LEU A 287 -9.53 -2.82 -5.81
N THR A 288 -10.26 -1.71 -5.86
CA THR A 288 -10.74 -0.98 -4.68
C THR A 288 -12.24 -1.22 -4.56
N SER A 289 -12.69 -1.73 -3.42
CA SER A 289 -14.11 -1.87 -3.11
C SER A 289 -14.45 -0.93 -1.97
N ARG A 290 -15.48 -0.11 -2.17
CA ARG A 290 -15.98 0.82 -1.17
C ARG A 290 -17.42 0.50 -0.84
N GLU A 291 -17.68 0.26 0.42
CA GLU A 291 -19.02 -0.03 0.94
C GLU A 291 -19.47 1.15 1.82
N TYR A 292 -20.67 1.66 1.56
CA TYR A 292 -21.26 2.79 2.27
C TYR A 292 -22.40 2.33 3.18
N PHE A 293 -22.25 2.59 4.47
CA PHE A 293 -23.22 2.21 5.49
C PHE A 293 -24.15 3.41 5.75
N LYS A 294 -25.39 3.33 5.24
CA LYS A 294 -26.37 4.43 5.34
C LYS A 294 -26.68 4.83 6.79
N GLU A 295 -26.72 3.86 7.69
CA GLU A 295 -27.08 4.04 9.10
C GLU A 295 -26.02 4.84 9.87
N SER A 296 -24.74 4.51 9.67
CA SER A 296 -23.62 5.20 10.31
C SER A 296 -23.09 6.40 9.51
N LYS A 297 -23.55 6.58 8.26
CA LYS A 297 -23.01 7.54 7.29
C LYS A 297 -21.50 7.41 7.10
N ASP A 298 -20.99 6.20 7.25
CA ASP A 298 -19.56 5.88 7.15
C ASP A 298 -19.30 5.03 5.89
N SER A 299 -18.05 4.97 5.46
CA SER A 299 -17.65 4.12 4.34
C SER A 299 -16.39 3.33 4.66
N ILE A 300 -16.40 2.04 4.31
CA ILE A 300 -15.23 1.17 4.42
C ILE A 300 -14.64 1.03 3.02
N GLU A 301 -13.34 1.27 2.89
CA GLU A 301 -12.60 1.03 1.65
C GLU A 301 -11.61 -0.11 1.84
N THR A 302 -11.71 -1.12 0.97
CA THR A 302 -10.77 -2.23 0.90
C THR A 302 -10.01 -2.18 -0.42
N ARG A 303 -8.74 -2.60 -0.40
CA ARG A 303 -7.90 -2.69 -1.60
C ARG A 303 -7.22 -4.04 -1.67
N MET A 304 -7.21 -4.62 -2.86
CA MET A 304 -6.52 -5.88 -3.16
C MET A 304 -5.72 -5.76 -4.45
N ASN A 305 -4.59 -6.46 -4.51
CA ASN A 305 -3.86 -6.66 -5.74
C ASN A 305 -4.57 -7.69 -6.61
N VAL A 306 -4.58 -7.45 -7.91
CA VAL A 306 -5.16 -8.36 -8.90
C VAL A 306 -4.05 -8.86 -9.82
N LEU A 307 -4.14 -10.12 -10.24
CA LEU A 307 -3.17 -10.70 -11.18
C LEU A 307 -3.43 -10.16 -12.58
N SER A 308 -2.36 -10.04 -13.37
CA SER A 308 -2.46 -9.55 -14.75
C SER A 308 -3.42 -10.35 -15.62
N ARG A 309 -3.54 -11.66 -15.38
CA ARG A 309 -4.42 -12.56 -16.16
C ARG A 309 -5.91 -12.24 -15.97
N ASP A 310 -6.27 -11.70 -14.81
CA ASP A 310 -7.67 -11.43 -14.46
C ASP A 310 -8.14 -10.07 -15.00
N TYR A 311 -7.22 -9.27 -15.57
CA TYR A 311 -7.52 -7.94 -16.11
C TYR A 311 -8.69 -7.96 -17.11
N ASN A 312 -8.68 -8.89 -18.07
CA ASN A 312 -9.72 -8.98 -19.09
C ASN A 312 -11.09 -9.32 -18.49
N THR A 313 -11.12 -10.17 -17.47
CA THR A 313 -12.33 -10.50 -16.72
C THR A 313 -12.95 -9.24 -16.12
N TYR A 314 -12.15 -8.44 -15.39
CA TYR A 314 -12.64 -7.19 -14.81
C TYR A 314 -12.97 -6.13 -15.86
N ALA A 315 -12.20 -6.05 -16.95
CA ALA A 315 -12.48 -5.13 -18.04
C ALA A 315 -13.84 -5.43 -18.71
N ASN A 316 -14.24 -6.70 -18.78
CA ASN A 316 -15.56 -7.10 -19.29
C ASN A 316 -16.71 -6.73 -18.34
N MET A 317 -16.42 -6.56 -17.05
CA MET A 317 -17.40 -6.16 -16.01
C MET A 317 -17.50 -4.64 -15.82
N ARG A 318 -16.93 -3.83 -16.74
CA ARG A 318 -16.99 -2.37 -16.69
C ARG A 318 -18.43 -1.86 -16.64
N ASP A 319 -18.66 -0.86 -15.77
CA ASP A 319 -19.89 -0.08 -15.79
C ASP A 319 -19.96 0.78 -17.06
N LYS A 320 -20.83 0.39 -17.99
CA LYS A 320 -20.99 1.07 -19.28
C LYS A 320 -21.56 2.48 -19.17
N SER A 321 -22.13 2.85 -18.02
CA SER A 321 -22.57 4.23 -17.77
C SER A 321 -21.42 5.20 -17.49
N ARG A 322 -20.19 4.68 -17.35
CA ARG A 322 -18.99 5.44 -16.99
C ARG A 322 -17.85 5.18 -17.97
N ALA A 323 -17.13 6.24 -18.32
CA ALA A 323 -15.91 6.18 -19.10
C ALA A 323 -14.74 5.66 -18.25
N SER A 324 -13.79 5.00 -18.92
CA SER A 324 -12.46 4.78 -18.34
C SER A 324 -11.72 6.11 -18.27
N ILE A 325 -10.98 6.34 -17.20
CA ILE A 325 -10.20 7.55 -16.96
C ILE A 325 -8.73 7.23 -17.14
N TYR A 326 -8.07 7.98 -18.02
CA TYR A 326 -6.65 7.88 -18.30
C TYR A 326 -5.93 9.12 -17.78
N LYS A 327 -4.82 8.91 -17.09
CA LYS A 327 -3.98 10.01 -16.59
C LYS A 327 -2.53 9.60 -16.45
N LYS A 328 -1.63 10.56 -16.63
CA LYS A 328 -0.23 10.45 -16.22
C LYS A 328 -0.08 11.03 -14.82
N ARG A 329 0.39 10.21 -13.89
CA ARG A 329 0.68 10.66 -12.53
C ARG A 329 2.18 10.88 -12.38
N ARG A 330 2.58 12.12 -12.11
CA ARG A 330 3.93 12.48 -11.68
C ARG A 330 3.96 12.61 -10.18
N CYS A 331 4.88 11.91 -9.54
CA CYS A 331 5.09 12.04 -8.12
C CYS A 331 6.47 12.62 -7.83
N PHE A 332 6.53 13.62 -6.96
CA PHE A 332 7.75 14.37 -6.71
C PHE A 332 7.75 14.98 -5.30
N MET A 333 8.94 15.26 -4.80
CA MET A 333 9.15 16.00 -3.56
C MET A 333 9.51 17.44 -3.87
N TYR A 334 8.94 18.38 -3.13
CA TYR A 334 9.32 19.78 -3.17
C TYR A 334 9.31 20.35 -1.74
N GLY A 335 10.44 20.92 -1.31
CA GLY A 335 10.66 21.22 0.10
C GLY A 335 10.52 19.97 0.98
N ASN A 336 9.66 20.04 2.00
CA ASN A 336 9.34 18.91 2.88
C ASN A 336 8.01 18.23 2.53
N MET A 337 7.42 18.55 1.36
CA MET A 337 6.13 18.02 0.94
C MET A 337 6.28 17.07 -0.24
N TYR A 338 5.40 16.07 -0.27
CA TYR A 338 5.31 15.11 -1.36
C TYR A 338 4.03 15.33 -2.14
N PHE A 339 4.14 15.55 -3.44
CA PHE A 339 3.02 15.83 -4.32
C PHE A 339 2.76 14.69 -5.31
N ASN A 340 1.50 14.46 -5.62
CA ASN A 340 1.06 13.73 -6.81
C ASN A 340 0.41 14.71 -7.77
N MET A 341 0.92 14.81 -8.99
CA MET A 341 0.30 15.57 -10.07
C MET A 341 -0.33 14.60 -11.06
N ASP A 342 -1.64 14.71 -11.24
CA ASP A 342 -2.41 13.96 -12.22
C ASP A 342 -2.69 14.80 -13.46
N ILE A 343 -2.17 14.38 -14.60
CA ILE A 343 -2.39 15.00 -15.91
C ILE A 343 -3.37 14.10 -16.66
N TYR A 344 -4.61 14.53 -16.81
CA TYR A 344 -5.62 13.75 -17.52
C TYR A 344 -5.33 13.73 -19.01
N SER A 345 -5.41 12.55 -19.61
CA SER A 345 -5.05 12.30 -21.01
C SER A 345 -6.25 11.79 -21.80
N ASP A 346 -6.13 11.84 -23.12
CA ASP A 346 -7.20 11.37 -24.01
C ASP A 346 -7.45 9.85 -23.92
N PRO A 347 -8.71 9.41 -24.06
CA PRO A 347 -9.91 10.24 -24.12
C PRO A 347 -10.18 10.93 -22.77
N LEU A 348 -10.38 12.26 -22.82
CA LEU A 348 -10.66 13.04 -21.62
C LEU A 348 -11.97 12.57 -20.95
N PRO A 349 -12.09 12.72 -19.62
CA PRO A 349 -13.31 12.36 -18.92
C PRO A 349 -14.52 13.09 -19.51
N PRO A 350 -15.69 12.45 -19.68
CA PRO A 350 -16.83 13.07 -20.34
C PRO A 350 -17.27 14.40 -19.71
N GLN A 351 -17.22 14.51 -18.38
CA GLN A 351 -17.59 15.75 -17.67
C GLN A 351 -16.48 16.81 -17.68
N ALA A 352 -15.31 16.54 -18.26
CA ALA A 352 -14.27 17.55 -18.46
C ALA A 352 -14.63 18.54 -19.58
N ASN A 353 -15.64 18.22 -20.42
CA ASN A 353 -16.11 19.05 -21.53
C ASN A 353 -14.99 19.48 -22.50
N GLY A 354 -14.03 18.58 -22.76
CA GLY A 354 -12.89 18.84 -23.64
C GLY A 354 -11.75 19.65 -23.00
N ASN A 355 -11.88 20.07 -21.74
CA ASN A 355 -10.81 20.78 -21.05
C ASN A 355 -9.73 19.81 -20.54
N HIS A 356 -8.46 20.14 -20.75
CA HIS A 356 -7.37 19.44 -20.11
C HIS A 356 -7.39 19.73 -18.60
N LEU A 357 -7.36 18.67 -17.80
CA LEU A 357 -7.39 18.76 -16.34
C LEU A 357 -6.04 18.32 -15.78
N ILE A 358 -5.42 19.20 -14.99
CA ILE A 358 -4.22 18.89 -14.21
C ILE A 358 -4.57 19.08 -12.75
N PHE A 359 -4.50 18.01 -11.95
CA PHE A 359 -4.74 18.08 -10.51
C PHE A 359 -3.43 17.90 -9.75
N LEU A 360 -3.17 18.78 -8.80
CA LEU A 360 -2.11 18.62 -7.82
C LEU A 360 -2.72 18.12 -6.51
N GLU A 361 -2.18 17.03 -5.95
CA GLU A 361 -2.64 16.42 -4.71
C GLU A 361 -1.50 16.32 -3.70
N THR A 362 -1.77 16.65 -2.44
CA THR A 362 -0.86 16.40 -1.31
C THR A 362 -1.66 15.99 -0.08
N TYR A 363 -0.98 15.49 0.95
CA TYR A 363 -1.57 15.27 2.27
C TYR A 363 -0.84 16.16 3.26
N THR A 364 -1.58 16.91 4.06
CA THR A 364 -1.02 17.90 5.00
C THR A 364 -1.98 18.14 6.17
N THR A 365 -1.43 18.54 7.32
CA THR A 365 -2.22 18.99 8.48
C THR A 365 -2.74 20.41 8.32
N VAL A 366 -2.29 21.13 7.30
CA VAL A 366 -2.70 22.50 7.01
C VAL A 366 -4.15 22.51 6.53
N VAL A 367 -5.01 23.25 7.23
CA VAL A 367 -6.46 23.25 7.01
C VAL A 367 -6.82 23.76 5.61
N LYS A 368 -7.83 23.16 4.98
CA LYS A 368 -8.40 23.63 3.70
C LYS A 368 -8.68 25.14 3.72
N GLY A 369 -8.36 25.83 2.63
CA GLY A 369 -8.55 27.28 2.51
C GLY A 369 -7.43 28.12 3.15
N THR A 370 -6.50 27.51 3.89
CA THR A 370 -5.29 28.20 4.35
C THR A 370 -4.13 27.98 3.36
N PRO A 371 -3.29 29.00 3.08
CA PRO A 371 -2.09 28.80 2.27
C PRO A 371 -1.19 27.73 2.88
N LEU A 372 -0.54 26.93 2.04
CA LEU A 372 0.53 26.06 2.51
C LEU A 372 1.72 26.91 3.03
N PRO A 373 2.62 26.35 3.86
CA PRO A 373 3.77 27.07 4.39
C PRO A 373 4.55 27.77 3.26
N GLU A 374 5.09 28.95 3.54
CA GLU A 374 5.83 29.73 2.54
C GLU A 374 6.95 28.89 1.90
N GLY A 375 7.05 28.93 0.58
CA GLY A 375 8.02 28.14 -0.18
C GLY A 375 7.72 26.64 -0.30
N SER A 376 6.57 26.14 0.16
CA SER A 376 6.18 24.72 0.01
C SER A 376 5.41 24.42 -1.28
N MET A 377 4.74 25.41 -1.86
CA MET A 377 4.09 25.27 -3.16
C MET A 377 5.15 25.38 -4.27
N PRO A 378 5.25 24.43 -5.21
CA PRO A 378 6.28 24.47 -6.24
C PRO A 378 6.11 25.67 -7.18
N PRO A 379 7.14 26.50 -7.40
CA PRO A 379 7.05 27.76 -8.16
C PRO A 379 6.88 27.52 -9.67
N PHE A 380 7.16 26.32 -10.15
CA PHE A 380 6.95 25.91 -11.53
C PHE A 380 5.47 25.59 -11.85
N LEU A 381 4.54 25.81 -10.91
CA LEU A 381 3.11 25.55 -11.05
C LEU A 381 2.29 26.82 -10.94
N THR A 382 1.36 27.00 -11.89
CA THR A 382 0.34 28.05 -11.81
C THR A 382 -0.97 27.43 -11.31
N ILE A 383 -1.28 27.65 -10.03
CA ILE A 383 -2.50 27.16 -9.39
C ILE A 383 -3.69 28.05 -9.80
N GLU A 384 -4.76 27.43 -10.31
CA GLU A 384 -6.00 28.14 -10.63
C GLU A 384 -6.87 28.29 -9.37
N LYS A 385 -7.14 27.18 -8.68
CA LYS A 385 -7.94 27.17 -7.44
C LYS A 385 -7.77 25.87 -6.65
N GLU A 386 -8.11 25.92 -5.37
CA GLU A 386 -8.27 24.72 -4.54
C GLU A 386 -9.62 24.05 -4.82
N ILE A 387 -9.59 22.74 -5.10
CA ILE A 387 -10.76 21.89 -5.42
C ILE A 387 -10.94 20.75 -4.40
N THR A 388 -10.29 20.84 -3.23
CA THR A 388 -10.40 19.89 -2.13
C THR A 388 -11.87 19.68 -1.73
N GLY A 389 -12.34 18.43 -1.75
CA GLY A 389 -13.72 18.07 -1.41
C GLY A 389 -14.81 18.58 -2.37
N ASP A 390 -14.45 19.09 -3.56
CA ASP A 390 -15.42 19.44 -4.60
C ASP A 390 -15.80 18.18 -5.41
N SER A 391 -17.06 17.78 -5.30
CA SER A 391 -17.57 16.55 -5.91
C SER A 391 -17.55 16.60 -7.44
N GLN A 392 -17.58 17.78 -8.06
CA GLN A 392 -17.52 17.94 -9.52
C GLN A 392 -16.16 17.51 -10.09
N TYR A 393 -15.09 17.68 -9.31
CA TYR A 393 -13.73 17.27 -9.66
C TYR A 393 -13.36 15.90 -9.08
N SER A 394 -14.32 15.16 -8.53
CA SER A 394 -14.12 13.77 -8.12
C SER A 394 -14.00 12.87 -9.35
N MET A 395 -13.16 11.84 -9.27
CA MET A 395 -12.99 10.87 -10.36
C MET A 395 -14.31 10.15 -10.71
N TYR A 396 -15.14 9.90 -9.70
CA TYR A 396 -16.45 9.27 -9.89
C TYR A 396 -17.35 10.19 -10.73
N SER A 397 -17.50 11.46 -10.37
CA SER A 397 -18.29 12.41 -11.16
C SER A 397 -17.74 12.59 -12.57
N LEU A 398 -16.42 12.74 -12.72
CA LEU A 398 -15.76 12.96 -14.01
C LEU A 398 -16.00 11.83 -15.01
N SER A 399 -16.10 10.59 -14.53
CA SER A 399 -16.29 9.40 -15.37
C SER A 399 -17.68 9.29 -16.01
N LYS A 400 -18.69 10.01 -15.54
CA LYS A 400 -20.09 9.76 -15.93
C LYS A 400 -20.40 10.28 -17.35
N TYR A 401 -21.02 9.46 -18.21
CA TYR A 401 -21.38 9.91 -19.58
C TYR A 401 -22.58 10.88 -19.61
N THR A 402 -23.62 10.64 -18.80
CA THR A 402 -24.87 11.42 -18.79
C THR A 402 -25.15 12.03 -17.41
N LYS A 403 -25.73 13.24 -17.35
CA LYS A 403 -26.16 13.86 -16.07
C LYS A 403 -27.46 13.27 -15.49
N VAL A 404 -28.12 12.35 -16.19
CA VAL A 404 -29.37 11.72 -15.73
C VAL A 404 -29.05 10.70 -14.63
N ALA A 405 -29.85 10.66 -13.55
CA ALA A 405 -29.69 9.71 -12.46
C ALA A 405 -29.99 8.29 -12.96
N ASN A 406 -29.01 7.39 -12.90
CA ASN A 406 -29.23 5.97 -13.17
C ASN A 406 -29.72 5.28 -11.90
N LYS A 407 -30.62 4.30 -12.03
CA LYS A 407 -31.13 3.49 -10.89
C LYS A 407 -30.03 2.75 -10.11
N ASN A 408 -28.82 2.61 -10.66
CA ASN A 408 -27.68 1.92 -10.06
C ASN A 408 -26.59 2.88 -9.56
N GLU A 409 -26.93 4.12 -9.21
CA GLU A 409 -25.95 5.03 -8.62
C GLU A 409 -25.52 4.57 -7.23
N PHE A 410 -24.23 4.74 -6.95
CA PHE A 410 -23.68 4.47 -5.64
C PHE A 410 -24.28 5.43 -4.62
N ALA A 411 -24.95 4.89 -3.59
CA ALA A 411 -25.68 5.67 -2.60
C ALA A 411 -24.80 6.65 -1.80
N GLY A 412 -23.48 6.42 -1.75
CA GLY A 412 -22.50 7.30 -1.12
C GLY A 412 -21.89 8.37 -2.03
N ALA A 413 -22.35 8.51 -3.28
CA ALA A 413 -21.71 9.38 -4.29
C ALA A 413 -21.61 10.85 -3.86
N ASP A 414 -22.69 11.42 -3.30
CA ASP A 414 -22.73 12.82 -2.86
C ASP A 414 -22.01 13.09 -1.54
N LYS A 415 -21.73 12.03 -0.77
CA LYS A 415 -21.03 12.10 0.52
C LYS A 415 -19.53 11.93 0.38
N TYR A 416 -19.07 11.39 -0.73
CA TYR A 416 -17.64 11.28 -0.99
C TYR A 416 -17.07 12.62 -1.46
N LYS A 417 -16.50 13.33 -0.51
CA LYS A 417 -15.55 14.41 -0.73
C LYS A 417 -14.17 13.78 -0.69
N ASP A 418 -13.28 14.15 -1.62
CA ASP A 418 -11.84 13.85 -1.48
C ASP A 418 -11.35 14.63 -0.23
N ASP A 419 -11.65 14.12 0.97
CA ASP A 419 -11.19 14.63 2.26
C ASP A 419 -9.87 13.96 2.66
#